data_AF-D1PLH5-F1
#
_entry.id   AF-D1PLH5-F1
#
_cell.length_a   1.000
_cell.length_b   1.000
_cell.length_c   1.000
_cell.angle_alpha   90.00
_cell.angle_beta   90.00
_cell.angle_gamma   90.00
#
_symmetry.space_group_name_H-M   'P 1'
#
loop_
_entity.id
_entity.type
_entity.pdbx_description
1 polymer ?
#
loop_
_entity_poly.entity_id
_entity_poly.type
_entity_poly.pdbx_seq_one_letter_code
_entity_poly.pdbx_strand_id
1 'polypeptide(L)'
;MAGKPQKNLAYSVLLDFYGPVLTEKQRLILTEYYDEDLSLAEIAENFGITRQGVRDAIKHGEAALDELEAKLGNARHHTATQQDLTRLRQLVMEIRCCNSGLFNPVPQIRTDTDEMLRILDRLDTQEDTDGL
;
A
#
# COMPACT_ATOMS: atom_id res chain seq x y z
N MET A 1 -3.29 -13.09 29.78
CA MET A 1 -3.90 -13.05 28.43
C MET A 1 -2.76 -12.84 27.45
N ALA A 2 -2.35 -13.86 26.69
CA ALA A 2 -1.28 -13.71 25.71
C ALA A 2 -1.85 -12.90 24.54
N GLY A 3 -1.34 -11.67 24.34
CA GLY A 3 -1.72 -10.83 23.21
C GLY A 3 -1.50 -11.60 21.90
N LYS A 4 -2.47 -11.55 20.98
CA LYS A 4 -2.29 -12.08 19.62
C LYS A 4 -0.97 -11.49 19.07
N PRO A 5 -0.12 -12.30 18.41
CA PRO A 5 1.06 -11.75 17.75
C PRO A 5 0.61 -10.67 16.77
N GLN A 6 1.29 -9.53 16.80
CA GLN A 6 0.93 -8.38 15.98
C GLN A 6 1.21 -8.73 14.51
N LYS A 7 0.15 -8.76 13.70
CA LYS A 7 0.25 -9.04 12.26
C LYS A 7 1.08 -7.94 11.61
N ASN A 8 2.05 -8.31 10.79
CA ASN A 8 2.83 -7.34 10.05
C ASN A 8 2.00 -6.84 8.86
N LEU A 9 1.38 -5.67 9.00
CA LEU A 9 0.53 -5.06 7.99
C LEU A 9 1.26 -4.81 6.65
N ALA A 10 2.60 -4.84 6.62
CA ALA A 10 3.36 -4.80 5.38
C ALA A 10 2.98 -5.93 4.41
N TYR A 11 2.56 -7.10 4.91
CA TYR A 11 2.14 -8.20 4.04
C TYR A 11 0.80 -7.96 3.35
N SER A 12 -0.10 -7.15 3.93
CA SER A 12 -1.33 -6.72 3.24
C SER A 12 -0.98 -5.88 2.00
N VAL A 13 -0.04 -4.94 2.15
CA VAL A 13 0.50 -4.19 1.00
C VAL A 13 1.15 -5.12 -0.03
N LEU A 14 2.00 -6.06 0.39
CA LEU A 14 2.63 -7.00 -0.54
C LEU A 14 1.61 -7.90 -1.24
N LEU A 15 0.50 -8.25 -0.59
CA LEU A 15 -0.60 -9.00 -1.21
C LEU A 15 -1.29 -8.21 -2.32
N ASP A 16 -1.47 -6.89 -2.16
CA ASP A 16 -2.04 -6.06 -3.22
C ASP A 16 -1.16 -6.07 -4.47
N PHE A 17 0.17 -6.04 -4.30
CA PHE A 17 1.11 -6.06 -5.44
C PHE A 17 1.34 -7.44 -6.05
N TYR A 18 1.37 -8.50 -5.23
CA TYR A 18 1.89 -9.81 -5.64
C TYR A 18 0.90 -10.95 -5.42
N GLY A 19 -0.25 -10.70 -4.80
CA GLY A 19 -1.31 -11.67 -4.57
C GLY A 19 -1.71 -12.48 -5.81
N PRO A 20 -1.86 -11.86 -7.00
CA PRO A 20 -2.17 -12.60 -8.24
C PRO A 20 -1.11 -13.62 -8.68
N VAL A 21 0.13 -13.49 -8.21
CA VAL A 21 1.24 -14.42 -8.53
C VAL A 21 1.23 -15.65 -7.62
N LEU A 22 0.63 -15.55 -6.43
CA LEU A 22 0.51 -16.66 -5.50
C LEU A 22 -0.50 -17.70 -6.00
N THR A 23 -0.40 -18.93 -5.49
CA THR A 23 -1.47 -19.90 -5.70
C THR A 23 -2.76 -19.42 -5.04
N GLU A 24 -3.90 -19.74 -5.63
CA GLU A 24 -5.22 -19.32 -5.11
C GLU A 24 -5.39 -19.66 -3.62
N LYS A 25 -4.98 -20.86 -3.21
CA LYS A 25 -5.02 -21.29 -1.81
C LYS A 25 -4.13 -20.43 -0.89
N GLN A 26 -2.91 -20.10 -1.31
CA GLN A 26 -2.01 -19.24 -0.53
C GLN A 26 -2.57 -17.84 -0.42
N ARG A 27 -3.04 -17.26 -1.54
CA ARG A 27 -3.64 -15.94 -1.57
C ARG A 27 -4.82 -15.86 -0.62
N LEU A 28 -5.78 -16.78 -0.71
CA LEU A 28 -6.97 -16.75 0.16
C LEU A 28 -6.62 -16.91 1.64
N ILE A 29 -5.71 -17.82 2.00
CA ILE A 29 -5.26 -17.98 3.40
C ILE A 29 -4.61 -16.69 3.92
N LEU A 30 -3.80 -16.03 3.09
CA LEU A 30 -3.13 -14.79 3.47
C LEU A 30 -4.12 -13.62 3.55
N THR A 31 -5.09 -13.51 2.63
CA THR A 31 -6.16 -12.50 2.67
C THR A 31 -7.05 -12.66 3.90
N GLU A 32 -7.51 -13.88 4.19
CA GLU A 32 -8.29 -14.14 5.42
C GLU A 32 -7.50 -13.75 6.68
N TYR A 33 -6.18 -14.01 6.67
CA TYR A 33 -5.33 -13.68 7.80
C TYR A 33 -5.02 -12.19 7.92
N TYR A 34 -4.64 -11.50 6.83
CA TYR A 34 -4.13 -10.14 6.87
C TYR A 34 -5.21 -9.08 6.67
N ASP A 35 -6.20 -9.32 5.81
CA ASP A 35 -7.19 -8.31 5.40
C ASP A 35 -8.53 -8.49 6.13
N GLU A 36 -8.96 -9.74 6.36
CA GLU A 36 -10.21 -10.05 7.06
C GLU A 36 -10.05 -10.29 8.57
N ASP A 37 -8.80 -10.28 9.03
CA ASP A 37 -8.43 -10.38 10.43
C ASP A 37 -8.76 -11.72 11.14
N LEU A 38 -9.04 -12.79 10.38
CA LEU A 38 -9.36 -14.12 10.92
C LEU A 38 -8.21 -14.70 11.74
N SER A 39 -8.56 -15.55 12.70
CA SER A 39 -7.62 -16.34 13.49
C SER A 39 -7.23 -17.63 12.77
N LEU A 40 -6.07 -18.19 13.15
CA LEU A 40 -5.60 -19.48 12.63
C LEU A 40 -6.59 -20.65 12.85
N ALA A 41 -7.52 -20.53 13.80
CA ALA A 41 -8.55 -21.54 14.03
C ALA A 41 -9.69 -21.41 13.01
N GLU A 42 -10.16 -20.19 12.77
CA GLU A 42 -11.21 -19.90 11.78
C GLU A 42 -10.74 -20.27 10.36
N ILE A 43 -9.51 -19.90 10.01
CA ILE A 43 -8.92 -20.27 8.70
C ILE A 43 -8.74 -21.79 8.59
N ALA A 44 -8.33 -22.47 9.68
CA ALA A 44 -8.18 -23.92 9.69
C ALA A 44 -9.52 -24.63 9.41
N GLU A 45 -10.60 -24.10 9.96
CA GLU A 45 -11.97 -24.58 9.74
C GLU A 45 -12.42 -24.35 8.29
N ASN A 46 -12.24 -23.14 7.75
CA ASN A 46 -12.60 -22.79 6.36
C ASN A 46 -11.92 -23.69 5.32
N PHE A 47 -10.64 -24.02 5.52
CA PHE A 47 -9.84 -24.79 4.57
C PHE A 47 -9.78 -26.30 4.91
N GLY A 48 -10.39 -26.75 6.00
CA GLY A 48 -10.33 -28.15 6.44
C GLY A 48 -8.91 -28.65 6.74
N ILE A 49 -8.03 -27.77 7.22
CA ILE A 49 -6.63 -28.08 7.54
C ILE A 49 -6.34 -27.89 9.03
N THR A 50 -5.17 -28.33 9.50
CA THR A 50 -4.78 -28.10 10.90
C THR A 50 -4.33 -26.65 11.11
N ARG A 51 -4.43 -26.14 12.35
CA ARG A 51 -3.86 -24.83 12.71
C ARG A 51 -2.37 -24.71 12.39
N GLN A 52 -1.64 -25.84 12.46
CA GLN A 52 -0.24 -25.88 12.06
C GLN A 52 -0.08 -25.76 10.54
N GLY A 53 -0.94 -26.42 9.77
CA GLY A 53 -1.00 -26.26 8.31
C GLY A 53 -1.28 -24.82 7.88
N VAL A 54 -2.16 -24.09 8.59
CA VAL A 54 -2.39 -22.66 8.35
C VAL A 54 -1.11 -21.85 8.62
N ARG A 55 -0.43 -22.09 9.74
CA ARG A 55 0.84 -21.39 10.06
C ARG A 55 1.90 -21.63 8.99
N ASP A 56 2.05 -22.87 8.54
CA ASP A 56 3.05 -23.22 7.54
C ASP A 56 2.70 -22.58 6.18
N ALA A 57 1.41 -22.55 5.82
CA ALA A 57 0.92 -21.89 4.61
C ALA A 57 1.16 -20.37 4.64
N ILE A 58 0.87 -19.70 5.76
CA ILE A 58 1.16 -18.27 5.93
C ILE A 58 2.66 -18.02 5.76
N LYS A 59 3.50 -18.77 6.48
CA LYS A 59 4.97 -18.60 6.41
C LYS A 59 5.53 -18.81 5.00
N HIS A 60 4.99 -19.78 4.24
CA HIS A 60 5.40 -20.00 2.86
C HIS A 60 4.92 -18.89 1.92
N GLY A 61 3.71 -18.37 2.16
CA GLY A 61 3.18 -17.21 1.45
C GLY A 61 4.01 -15.95 1.68
N GLU A 62 4.32 -15.66 2.94
CA GLU A 62 5.19 -14.55 3.36
C GLU A 62 6.56 -14.62 2.66
N ALA A 63 7.21 -15.79 2.68
CA ALA A 63 8.50 -15.96 2.02
C ALA A 63 8.43 -15.74 0.50
N ALA A 64 7.34 -16.15 -0.15
CA ALA A 64 7.13 -15.91 -1.58
C ALA A 64 6.94 -14.42 -1.88
N LEU A 65 6.15 -13.70 -1.06
CA LEU A 65 5.95 -12.25 -1.16
C LEU A 65 7.26 -11.49 -0.97
N ASP A 66 8.05 -11.86 0.05
CA ASP A 66 9.35 -11.26 0.31
C ASP A 66 10.34 -11.48 -0.84
N GLU A 67 10.35 -12.68 -1.44
CA GLU A 67 11.22 -12.98 -2.58
C GLU A 67 10.82 -12.17 -3.82
N LEU A 68 9.52 -12.02 -4.08
CA LEU A 68 9.02 -11.18 -5.17
C LEU A 68 9.39 -9.71 -4.94
N GLU A 69 9.21 -9.18 -3.74
CA GLU A 69 9.58 -7.80 -3.40
C GLU A 69 11.09 -7.57 -3.42
N ALA A 70 11.89 -8.56 -3.05
CA ALA A 70 13.35 -8.47 -3.15
C ALA A 70 13.81 -8.36 -4.61
N LYS A 71 13.11 -9.03 -5.53
CA LYS A 71 13.44 -9.07 -6.97
C LYS A 71 12.89 -7.88 -7.74
N LEU A 72 11.64 -7.48 -7.45
CA LEU A 72 10.90 -6.49 -8.22
C LEU A 72 10.91 -5.12 -7.55
N GLY A 73 10.77 -5.07 -6.22
CA GLY A 73 10.81 -3.83 -5.46
C GLY A 73 9.60 -2.93 -5.64
N ASN A 74 8.50 -3.43 -6.24
CA ASN A 74 7.37 -2.60 -6.66
C ASN A 74 6.72 -1.89 -5.47
N ALA A 75 6.50 -2.59 -4.35
CA ALA A 75 5.83 -2.01 -3.20
C ALA A 75 6.68 -0.90 -2.56
N ARG A 76 8.00 -1.11 -2.43
CA ARG A 76 8.92 -0.09 -1.92
C ARG A 76 9.01 1.12 -2.84
N HIS A 77 9.14 0.90 -4.15
CA HIS A 77 9.20 1.99 -5.12
C HIS A 77 7.91 2.80 -5.12
N HIS A 78 6.76 2.13 -5.15
CA HIS A 78 5.46 2.79 -5.09
C HIS A 78 5.30 3.62 -3.80
N THR A 79 5.63 3.05 -2.64
CA THR A 79 5.57 3.76 -1.36
C THR A 79 6.46 5.00 -1.36
N ALA A 80 7.68 4.90 -1.90
CA ALA A 80 8.60 6.05 -1.99
C ALA A 80 8.05 7.14 -2.92
N THR A 81 7.54 6.77 -4.09
CA THR A 81 6.92 7.70 -5.04
C THR A 81 5.72 8.40 -4.41
N GLN A 82 4.85 7.69 -3.71
CA GLN A 82 3.70 8.25 -3.00
C GLN A 82 4.10 9.24 -1.90
N GLN A 83 5.17 8.94 -1.15
CA GLN A 83 5.73 9.87 -0.17
C GLN A 83 6.28 11.14 -0.82
N ASP A 84 7.00 11.01 -1.93
CA ASP A 84 7.55 12.14 -2.67
C ASP A 84 6.45 13.02 -3.27
N LEU A 85 5.41 12.42 -3.86
CA LEU A 85 4.23 13.13 -4.39
C LEU A 85 3.49 13.88 -3.29
N THR A 86 3.27 13.22 -2.14
CA THR A 86 2.67 13.85 -0.95
C THR A 86 3.50 15.05 -0.49
N ARG A 87 4.83 14.91 -0.43
CA ARG A 87 5.70 16.02 -0.03
C ARG A 87 5.69 17.15 -1.04
N LEU A 88 5.70 16.84 -2.35
CA LEU A 88 5.64 17.84 -3.41
C LEU A 88 4.32 18.63 -3.35
N ARG A 89 3.19 17.96 -3.11
CA ARG A 89 1.89 18.60 -2.87
C ARG A 89 1.95 19.59 -1.71
N GLN A 90 2.56 19.20 -0.58
CA GLN A 90 2.73 20.09 0.56
C GLN A 90 3.58 21.32 0.22
N LEU A 91 4.71 21.14 -0.47
CA LEU A 91 5.57 22.25 -0.90
C LEU A 91 4.81 23.23 -1.82
N VAL A 92 4.01 22.71 -2.76
CA VAL A 92 3.16 23.54 -3.62
C VAL A 92 2.10 24.30 -2.81
N MET A 93 1.49 23.65 -1.80
CA MET A 93 0.57 24.32 -0.87
C MET A 93 1.25 25.45 -0.09
N GLU A 94 2.44 25.18 0.45
CA GLU A 94 3.23 26.15 1.20
C GLU A 94 3.54 27.37 0.32
N ILE A 95 4.03 27.17 -0.91
CA ILE A 95 4.31 28.25 -1.88
C ILE A 95 3.05 29.06 -2.18
N ARG A 96 1.93 28.38 -2.46
CA ARG A 96 0.66 29.04 -2.76
C ARG A 96 0.14 29.87 -1.59
N CYS A 97 0.25 29.36 -0.37
CA CYS A 97 -0.11 30.05 0.86
C CYS A 97 0.76 31.29 1.07
N CYS A 98 2.09 31.14 0.96
CA CYS A 98 3.04 32.26 1.06
C CYS A 98 2.74 33.36 0.05
N ASN A 99 2.50 33.01 -1.22
CA ASN A 99 2.15 33.99 -2.25
C ASN A 99 0.83 34.72 -1.93
N SER A 100 -0.16 33.99 -1.43
CA SER A 100 -1.47 34.55 -1.06
C SER A 100 -1.38 35.49 0.14
N GLY A 101 -0.38 35.31 1.01
CA GLY A 101 -0.14 36.17 2.18
C GLY A 101 0.63 37.47 1.87
N LEU A 102 1.12 37.67 0.66
CA LEU A 102 1.83 38.90 0.27
C LEU A 102 0.85 40.08 0.17
N PHE A 103 1.33 41.30 0.46
CA PHE A 103 0.55 42.53 0.27
C PHE A 103 0.12 42.71 -1.20
N ASN A 104 0.95 42.26 -2.15
CA ASN A 104 0.61 42.18 -3.56
C ASN A 104 1.00 40.78 -4.10
N PRO A 105 0.07 39.81 -4.11
CA PRO A 105 0.32 38.46 -4.60
C PRO A 105 0.72 38.45 -6.07
N VAL A 106 1.63 37.55 -6.45
CA VAL A 106 2.04 37.37 -7.85
C VAL A 106 1.03 36.43 -8.54
N PRO A 107 0.28 36.89 -9.57
CA PRO A 107 -0.75 36.06 -10.20
C PRO A 107 -0.19 34.81 -10.88
N GLN A 108 1.01 34.89 -11.45
CA GLN A 108 1.67 33.75 -12.11
C GLN A 108 1.90 32.59 -11.14
N ILE A 109 2.37 32.87 -9.91
CA ILE A 109 2.60 31.83 -8.89
C ILE A 109 1.31 31.10 -8.55
N ARG A 110 0.17 31.81 -8.46
CA ARG A 110 -1.13 31.16 -8.23
C ARG A 110 -1.49 30.24 -9.40
N THR A 111 -1.37 30.72 -10.63
CA THR A 111 -1.66 29.92 -11.83
C THR A 111 -0.77 28.67 -11.91
N ASP A 112 0.53 28.82 -11.71
CA ASP A 112 1.50 27.71 -11.78
C ASP A 112 1.23 26.69 -10.67
N THR A 113 0.97 27.14 -9.45
CA THR A 113 0.65 26.23 -8.33
C THR A 113 -0.68 25.50 -8.53
N ASP A 114 -1.69 26.15 -9.11
CA ASP A 114 -2.95 25.49 -9.47
C ASP A 114 -2.76 24.44 -10.58
N GLU A 115 -1.89 24.71 -11.57
CA GLU A 115 -1.54 23.72 -12.60
C GLU A 115 -0.77 22.54 -12.01
N MET A 116 0.24 22.79 -11.17
CA MET A 116 1.01 21.75 -10.49
C MET A 116 0.11 20.80 -9.70
N LEU A 117 -0.91 21.32 -9.02
CA LEU A 117 -1.84 20.49 -8.25
C LEU A 117 -2.73 19.64 -9.12
N ARG A 118 -3.20 20.16 -10.26
CA ARG A 118 -3.96 19.34 -11.22
C ARG A 118 -3.10 18.21 -11.80
N ILE A 119 -1.81 18.47 -12.02
CA ILE A 119 -0.87 17.43 -12.46
C ILE A 119 -0.72 16.38 -11.36
N LEU A 120 -0.53 16.81 -10.10
CA LEU A 120 -0.44 15.89 -8.96
C LEU A 120 -1.71 15.05 -8.78
N ASP A 121 -2.89 15.66 -8.87
CA ASP A 121 -4.17 14.94 -8.79
C ASP A 121 -4.28 13.88 -9.89
N ARG A 122 -3.84 14.20 -11.12
CA ARG A 122 -3.82 13.23 -12.23
C ARG A 122 -2.85 12.08 -11.97
N LEU A 123 -1.65 12.36 -11.43
CA LEU A 123 -0.68 11.33 -11.11
C LEU A 123 -1.19 10.42 -9.99
N ASP A 124 -1.86 10.96 -8.98
CA ASP A 124 -2.51 10.15 -7.94
C ASP A 124 -3.64 9.25 -8.53
N THR A 125 -4.40 9.73 -9.52
CA THR A 125 -5.55 8.98 -10.08
C THR A 125 -5.16 7.93 -11.12
N GLN A 126 -4.01 8.03 -11.77
CA GLN A 126 -3.56 7.07 -12.78
C GLN A 126 -3.02 5.76 -12.17
N GLU A 127 -2.69 5.75 -10.88
CA GLU A 127 -2.09 4.60 -10.21
C GLU A 127 -3.13 3.60 -9.64
N ASP A 128 -4.37 4.02 -9.42
CA ASP A 128 -5.46 3.13 -8.98
C ASP A 128 -5.92 2.14 -10.07
N THR A 129 -5.61 2.40 -11.35
CA THR A 129 -6.10 1.61 -12.49
C THR A 129 -5.19 0.47 -12.95
N ASP A 130 -3.91 0.47 -12.55
CA ASP A 130 -2.94 -0.55 -13.00
C ASP A 130 -2.82 -1.76 -12.03
N GLY A 131 -3.64 -1.77 -10.97
CA GLY A 131 -3.69 -2.84 -9.95
C GLY A 131 -4.78 -3.91 -10.14
N LEU A 132 -5.42 -4.01 -11.32
CA LEU A 132 -6.50 -4.97 -11.61
C LEU A 132 -6.17 -5.95 -12.75
#